data_AF-A0A1I2ISS1-F1
#
_entry.id   AF-A0A1I2ISS1-F1
#
_cell.length_a   1.000
_cell.length_b   1.000
_cell.length_c   1.000
_cell.angle_alpha   90.00
_cell.angle_beta   90.00
_cell.angle_gamma   90.00
#
_symmetry.space_group_name_H-M   'P 1'
#
loop_
_entity.id
_entity.type
_entity.pdbx_description
1 polymer ?
#
loop_
_entity_poly.entity_id
_entity_poly.type
_entity_poly.pdbx_seq_one_letter_code
_entity_poly.pdbx_strand_id
1 'polypeptide(L)'
;MSDLSFPRRTVGAARYALLILVVLLAGAGGVIALVLHANRDAPALTETAAADSGEIHREGAPGGVTELLKRARASVAQQRLLSPAGDNAVEWYLRVLKQEPGNPVAQDALRELFPFAANAAEQTIGQGNAAEAQREIELLARADPGNYTLTILRAKLQAQVQVVEDQRRKEEQQAQAAAQKAQARPAQAPASTAPVVATAPAPPPASHPTPVAAPETTPPPAPRPAMPVAATAASTLPVLTRRVEPYYPDDARRTRRQGWVDVRFTVEADGSVSHAGVIGADPRNVFDRSALTAVERWQFNPGTRNGAAVPMEVKQRIEFRQ
;
A
#
# COMPACT_ATOMS: atom_id res chain seq x y z
N MET A 1 -7.24 40.51 47.05
CA MET A 1 -6.79 39.51 48.02
C MET A 1 -7.10 38.16 47.41
N SER A 2 -6.09 37.50 46.83
CA SER A 2 -5.34 36.45 47.55
C SER A 2 -6.29 35.28 47.80
N ASP A 3 -6.05 34.05 47.37
CA ASP A 3 -4.79 33.44 47.05
C ASP A 3 -5.08 32.06 46.45
N LEU A 4 -4.05 31.52 45.82
CA LEU A 4 -3.92 30.16 45.36
C LEU A 4 -4.26 29.15 46.47
N SER A 5 -5.02 28.10 46.14
CA SER A 5 -4.89 26.81 46.84
C SER A 5 -5.51 25.67 46.03
N PHE A 6 -4.70 25.09 45.15
CA PHE A 6 -4.55 23.64 45.14
C PHE A 6 -3.71 23.28 46.38
N PRO A 7 -4.07 22.25 47.17
CA PRO A 7 -3.64 20.91 46.76
C PRO A 7 -4.50 19.76 47.30
N ARG A 8 -4.76 18.73 46.48
CA ARG A 8 -4.66 17.33 46.98
C ARG A 8 -3.97 16.45 45.95
N ARG A 9 -2.76 16.05 46.33
CA ARG A 9 -1.92 15.04 45.70
C ARG A 9 -2.67 13.71 45.69
N THR A 10 -2.98 13.17 44.52
CA THR A 10 -3.27 11.75 44.37
C THR A 10 -1.95 11.00 44.27
N VAL A 11 -1.45 10.57 45.43
CA VAL A 11 -0.49 9.46 45.53
C VAL A 11 -1.25 8.21 45.09
N GLY A 12 -1.10 7.80 43.82
CA GLY A 12 -1.83 6.64 43.31
C GLY A 12 -1.29 6.00 42.03
N ALA A 13 -0.34 6.63 41.33
CA ALA A 13 0.18 6.07 40.07
C ALA A 13 1.49 5.28 40.21
N ALA A 14 2.28 5.54 41.27
CA ALA A 14 3.64 4.98 41.37
C ALA A 14 3.72 3.55 41.95
N ARG A 15 2.64 3.00 42.52
CA ARG A 15 2.64 1.62 43.06
C ARG A 15 2.18 0.56 42.07
N TYR A 16 1.39 0.93 41.06
CA TYR A 16 0.95 -0.01 40.03
C TYR A 16 1.94 -0.16 38.87
N ALA A 17 2.82 0.83 38.67
CA ALA A 17 3.87 0.75 37.67
C ALA A 17 4.94 -0.33 38.00
N LEU A 18 5.16 -0.63 39.28
CA LEU A 18 6.13 -1.65 39.70
C LEU A 18 5.55 -3.08 39.78
N LEU A 19 4.24 -3.22 40.04
CA LEU A 19 3.60 -4.55 40.06
C LEU A 19 3.32 -5.10 38.65
N ILE A 20 3.11 -4.24 37.65
CA ILE A 20 2.98 -4.68 36.25
C ILE A 20 4.33 -5.16 35.70
N LEU A 21 5.45 -4.62 36.18
CA LEU A 21 6.79 -5.02 35.75
C LEU A 21 7.23 -6.38 36.31
N VAL A 22 6.71 -6.81 37.47
CA VAL A 22 7.02 -8.14 38.05
C VAL A 22 6.11 -9.24 37.49
N VAL A 23 4.87 -8.94 37.10
CA VAL A 23 4.02 -9.91 36.39
C VAL A 23 4.49 -10.12 34.93
N LEU A 24 5.11 -9.11 34.31
CA LEU A 24 5.72 -9.23 32.98
C LEU A 24 7.05 -10.02 32.94
N LEU A 25 7.66 -10.33 34.09
CA LEU A 25 8.87 -11.16 34.17
C LEU A 25 8.62 -12.59 34.71
N ALA A 26 7.41 -12.92 35.16
CA ALA A 26 7.03 -14.30 35.51
C ALA A 26 6.21 -15.02 34.42
N GLY A 27 5.76 -14.31 33.38
CA GLY A 27 5.07 -14.90 32.22
C GLY A 27 6.00 -15.48 31.14
N ALA A 28 7.32 -15.29 31.26
CA ALA A 28 8.32 -15.82 30.32
C ALA A 28 8.90 -17.20 30.73
N GLY A 29 8.61 -17.68 31.95
CA GLY A 29 9.08 -18.99 32.44
C GLY A 29 8.08 -20.14 32.32
N GLY A 30 6.79 -19.85 32.09
CA GLY A 30 5.72 -20.85 32.11
C GLY A 30 5.28 -21.40 30.74
N VAL A 31 5.71 -20.78 29.64
CA VAL A 31 5.29 -21.18 28.28
C VAL A 31 6.33 -22.06 27.57
N ILE A 32 7.57 -22.11 28.07
CA ILE A 32 8.64 -22.95 27.50
C ILE A 32 8.53 -24.42 27.96
N ALA A 33 7.78 -24.73 29.02
CA ALA A 33 7.55 -26.11 29.47
C ALA A 33 6.27 -26.77 28.90
N LEU A 34 5.35 -26.02 28.29
CA LEU A 34 4.06 -26.54 27.80
C LEU A 34 4.01 -26.79 26.28
N VAL A 35 5.09 -26.50 25.54
CA VAL A 35 5.21 -26.85 24.11
C VAL A 35 6.07 -28.10 23.89
N LEU A 36 6.65 -28.68 24.96
CA LEU A 36 7.47 -29.91 24.90
C LEU A 36 6.79 -31.16 25.48
N HIS A 37 5.48 -31.15 25.78
CA HIS A 37 4.77 -32.34 26.27
C HIS A 37 3.50 -32.74 25.50
N ALA A 38 3.19 -32.10 24.37
CA ALA A 38 2.06 -32.48 23.52
C ALA A 38 2.49 -33.40 22.35
N ASN A 39 3.36 -34.37 22.62
CA ASN A 39 3.67 -35.44 21.66
C ASN A 39 3.76 -36.82 22.35
N ARG A 40 2.78 -37.11 23.21
CA ARG A 40 2.46 -38.48 23.59
C ARG A 40 0.95 -38.66 23.47
N ASP A 41 0.60 -39.76 22.84
CA ASP A 41 -0.74 -40.33 22.69
C ASP A 41 -1.58 -39.84 21.50
N ALA A 42 -1.31 -40.43 20.33
CA ALA A 42 -2.36 -40.95 19.44
C ALA A 42 -1.80 -42.10 18.57
N PRO A 43 -2.60 -43.14 18.29
CA PRO A 43 -2.12 -44.51 18.12
C PRO A 43 -1.51 -44.82 16.75
N ALA A 44 -0.57 -45.77 16.78
CA ALA A 44 -0.12 -46.52 15.63
C ALA A 44 -1.31 -47.15 14.89
N LEU A 45 -1.43 -46.85 13.59
CA LEU A 45 -2.10 -47.76 12.66
C LEU A 45 -1.01 -48.47 11.87
N THR A 46 -0.95 -49.75 12.18
CA THR A 46 0.00 -50.75 11.72
C THR A 46 -0.02 -50.88 10.19
N GLU A 47 1.19 -50.77 9.65
CA GLU A 47 1.73 -51.45 8.49
C GLU A 47 0.89 -52.61 7.90
N THR A 48 0.71 -52.57 6.57
CA THR A 48 0.69 -53.78 5.74
C THR A 48 1.61 -53.52 4.56
N ALA A 49 2.74 -54.24 4.59
CA ALA A 49 3.77 -54.30 3.57
C ALA A 49 3.28 -55.02 2.30
N ALA A 50 3.82 -54.63 1.14
CA ALA A 50 4.51 -55.53 0.20
C ALA A 50 4.98 -54.82 -1.09
N ALA A 51 6.09 -55.34 -1.64
CA ALA A 51 6.80 -55.02 -2.89
C ALA A 51 7.71 -53.78 -2.84
N ASP A 52 8.97 -53.88 -2.43
CA ASP A 52 10.11 -54.55 -3.09
C ASP A 52 10.35 -54.09 -4.54
N SER A 53 11.22 -53.10 -4.68
CA SER A 53 12.28 -53.04 -5.70
C SER A 53 13.26 -51.96 -5.26
N GLY A 54 14.48 -52.39 -4.96
CA GLY A 54 15.48 -51.60 -4.23
C GLY A 54 15.94 -50.33 -4.95
N GLU A 55 16.19 -49.31 -4.14
CA GLU A 55 17.27 -48.37 -4.43
C GLU A 55 18.04 -48.07 -3.15
N ILE A 56 19.27 -48.53 -3.17
CA ILE A 56 20.32 -48.41 -2.17
C ILE A 56 20.51 -46.93 -1.81
N HIS A 57 20.14 -46.57 -0.58
CA HIS A 57 20.38 -45.25 0.01
C HIS A 57 21.88 -44.95 0.03
N ARG A 58 22.31 -43.96 -0.75
CA ARG A 58 23.56 -43.23 -0.48
C ARG A 58 23.21 -42.04 0.42
N GLU A 59 23.03 -42.34 1.69
CA GLU A 59 22.82 -41.37 2.76
C GLU A 59 24.13 -40.58 2.98
N GLY A 60 24.11 -39.27 2.75
CA GLY A 60 25.25 -38.40 3.07
C GLY A 60 25.75 -37.41 2.00
N ALA A 61 25.01 -37.16 0.92
CA ALA A 61 25.30 -36.00 0.05
C ALA A 61 24.34 -34.84 0.36
N PRO A 62 24.82 -33.61 0.62
CA PRO A 62 23.97 -32.43 0.67
C PRO A 62 23.47 -32.13 -0.76
N GLY A 63 22.36 -32.77 -1.16
CA GLY A 63 21.81 -32.60 -2.51
C GLY A 63 21.07 -33.78 -3.13
N GLY A 64 20.71 -34.83 -2.38
CA GLY A 64 19.84 -35.88 -2.90
C GLY A 64 18.43 -35.38 -3.24
N VAL A 65 17.79 -35.99 -4.24
CA VAL A 65 16.43 -35.64 -4.71
C VAL A 65 15.41 -35.61 -3.57
N THR A 66 15.47 -36.56 -2.64
CA THR A 66 14.59 -36.60 -1.45
C THR A 66 14.71 -35.35 -0.58
N GLU A 67 15.94 -34.87 -0.34
CA GLU A 67 16.19 -33.66 0.45
C GLU A 67 15.77 -32.40 -0.31
N LEU A 68 15.96 -32.36 -1.63
CA LEU A 68 15.47 -31.27 -2.47
C LEU A 68 13.94 -31.18 -2.44
N LEU A 69 13.24 -32.31 -2.56
CA LEU A 69 11.78 -32.36 -2.46
C LEU A 69 11.29 -31.93 -1.07
N LYS A 70 11.99 -32.33 0.00
CA LYS A 70 11.68 -31.88 1.37
C LYS A 70 11.79 -30.37 1.50
N ARG A 71 12.87 -29.75 0.98
CA ARG A 71 13.06 -28.29 0.98
C ARG A 71 12.03 -27.56 0.12
N ALA A 72 11.68 -28.14 -1.03
CA ALA A 72 10.64 -27.61 -1.91
C ALA A 72 9.29 -27.52 -1.16
N ARG A 73 8.85 -28.63 -0.55
CA ARG A 73 7.61 -28.67 0.25
C ARG A 73 7.64 -27.72 1.43
N ALA A 74 8.78 -27.59 2.13
CA ALA A 74 8.93 -26.63 3.21
C ALA A 74 8.78 -25.18 2.72
N SER A 75 9.31 -24.86 1.54
CA SER A 75 9.16 -23.54 0.91
C SER A 75 7.71 -23.26 0.52
N VAL A 76 6.98 -24.27 0.01
CA VAL A 76 5.54 -24.16 -0.27
C VAL A 76 4.75 -23.88 1.01
N ALA A 77 5.02 -24.63 2.09
CA ALA A 77 4.35 -24.45 3.38
C ALA A 77 4.56 -23.04 3.97
N GLN A 78 5.69 -22.42 3.66
CA GLN A 78 6.03 -21.05 4.05
C GLN A 78 5.54 -20.00 3.03
N GLN A 79 4.78 -20.39 2.00
CA GLN A 79 4.29 -19.53 0.91
C GLN A 79 5.40 -18.84 0.10
N ARG A 80 6.63 -19.38 0.14
CA ARG A 80 7.78 -18.88 -0.62
C ARG A 80 7.78 -19.48 -2.01
N LEU A 81 6.89 -19.00 -2.88
CA LEU A 81 6.67 -19.59 -4.20
C LEU A 81 7.76 -19.22 -5.22
N LEU A 82 7.99 -17.92 -5.41
CA LEU A 82 8.96 -17.38 -6.38
C LEU A 82 10.08 -16.54 -5.72
N SER A 83 9.85 -16.15 -4.47
CA SER A 83 10.68 -15.23 -3.70
C SER A 83 10.90 -15.75 -2.29
N PRO A 84 12.08 -15.51 -1.67
CA PRO A 84 13.25 -14.84 -2.23
C PRO A 84 14.00 -15.70 -3.26
N ALA A 85 14.87 -15.07 -4.06
CA ALA A 85 15.73 -15.78 -5.02
C ALA A 85 16.66 -16.79 -4.30
N GLY A 86 16.87 -17.96 -4.90
CA GLY A 86 17.75 -18.99 -4.37
C GLY A 86 17.12 -19.92 -3.33
N ASP A 87 16.00 -19.52 -2.70
CA ASP A 87 15.30 -20.29 -1.66
C ASP A 87 13.78 -20.11 -1.75
N ASN A 88 13.22 -20.64 -2.83
CA ASN A 88 11.79 -20.67 -3.12
C ASN A 88 11.37 -22.03 -3.71
N ALA A 89 10.09 -22.33 -3.61
CA ALA A 89 9.52 -23.62 -3.98
C ALA A 89 9.79 -23.99 -5.44
N VAL A 90 9.57 -23.07 -6.38
CA VAL A 90 9.73 -23.32 -7.81
C VAL A 90 11.19 -23.64 -8.14
N GLU A 91 12.16 -22.91 -7.59
CA GLU A 91 13.58 -23.21 -7.77
C GLU A 91 13.97 -24.58 -7.22
N TRP A 92 13.46 -24.96 -6.03
CA TRP A 92 13.77 -26.28 -5.46
C TRP A 92 13.24 -27.42 -6.33
N TYR A 93 12.01 -27.31 -6.85
CA TYR A 93 11.47 -28.30 -7.79
C TYR A 93 12.22 -28.32 -9.12
N LEU A 94 12.63 -27.17 -9.64
CA LEU A 94 13.48 -27.11 -10.84
C LEU A 94 14.85 -27.76 -10.62
N ARG A 95 15.42 -27.67 -9.41
CA ARG A 95 16.65 -28.41 -9.05
C ARG A 95 16.43 -29.92 -9.02
N VAL A 96 15.25 -30.38 -8.57
CA VAL A 96 14.87 -31.79 -8.68
C VAL A 96 14.83 -32.21 -10.15
N LEU A 97 14.12 -31.46 -11.01
CA LEU A 97 14.05 -31.77 -12.44
C LEU A 97 15.39 -31.70 -13.16
N LYS A 98 16.34 -30.90 -12.66
CA LYS A 98 17.71 -30.88 -13.18
C LYS A 98 18.46 -32.19 -12.89
N GLN A 99 18.17 -32.86 -11.77
CA GLN A 99 18.75 -34.17 -11.45
C GLN A 99 17.96 -35.31 -12.07
N GLU A 100 16.63 -35.22 -12.04
CA GLU A 100 15.69 -36.21 -12.57
C GLU A 100 14.63 -35.52 -13.45
N PRO A 101 14.88 -35.34 -14.76
CA PRO A 101 13.98 -34.61 -15.66
C PRO A 101 12.55 -35.19 -15.73
N GLY A 102 12.40 -36.49 -15.47
CA GLY A 102 11.13 -37.21 -15.48
C GLY A 102 10.47 -37.36 -14.10
N ASN A 103 10.94 -36.68 -13.05
CA ASN A 103 10.39 -36.85 -11.70
C ASN A 103 8.93 -36.37 -11.64
N PRO A 104 7.95 -37.29 -11.45
CA PRO A 104 6.53 -36.94 -11.55
C PRO A 104 6.11 -35.98 -10.43
N VAL A 105 6.68 -36.15 -9.23
CA VAL A 105 6.36 -35.31 -8.06
C VAL A 105 6.72 -33.85 -8.31
N ALA A 106 7.89 -33.59 -8.89
CA ALA A 106 8.32 -32.23 -9.19
C ALA A 106 7.54 -31.61 -10.37
N GLN A 107 7.24 -32.39 -11.41
CA GLN A 107 6.42 -31.93 -12.53
C GLN A 107 5.00 -31.56 -12.11
N ASP A 108 4.34 -32.44 -11.34
CA ASP A 108 3.00 -32.19 -10.82
C ASP A 108 2.98 -30.98 -9.88
N ALA A 109 3.94 -30.89 -8.96
CA ALA A 109 4.04 -29.75 -8.06
C ALA A 109 4.22 -28.43 -8.83
N LEU A 110 5.07 -28.37 -9.86
CA LEU A 110 5.23 -27.16 -10.67
C LEU A 110 3.94 -26.78 -11.42
N ARG A 111 3.23 -27.76 -11.96
CA ARG A 111 1.93 -27.56 -12.62
C ARG A 111 0.87 -27.02 -11.66
N GLU A 112 0.79 -27.58 -10.45
CA GLU A 112 -0.16 -27.15 -9.41
C GLU A 112 0.16 -25.78 -8.84
N LEU A 113 1.45 -25.46 -8.66
CA LEU A 113 1.89 -24.18 -8.11
C LEU A 113 1.81 -23.04 -9.13
N PHE A 114 1.81 -23.34 -10.43
CA PHE A 114 1.89 -22.34 -11.49
C PHE A 114 0.83 -21.22 -11.36
N PRO A 115 -0.48 -21.50 -11.15
CA PRO A 115 -1.49 -20.44 -11.03
C PRO A 115 -1.22 -19.49 -9.84
N PHE A 116 -0.77 -20.04 -8.71
CA PHE A 116 -0.47 -19.25 -7.51
C PHE A 116 0.80 -18.43 -7.69
N ALA A 117 1.83 -19.02 -8.30
CA ALA A 117 3.08 -18.35 -8.61
C ALA A 117 2.88 -17.25 -9.66
N ALA A 118 2.05 -17.47 -10.69
CA ALA A 118 1.69 -16.44 -11.66
C ALA A 118 0.98 -15.24 -11.00
N ASN A 119 0.06 -15.48 -10.06
CA ASN A 119 -0.57 -14.42 -9.28
C ASN A 119 0.44 -13.64 -8.42
N ALA A 120 1.41 -14.34 -7.82
CA ALA A 120 2.48 -13.69 -7.07
C ALA A 120 3.33 -12.77 -7.98
N ALA A 121 3.73 -13.26 -9.16
CA ALA A 121 4.42 -12.45 -10.16
C ALA A 121 3.60 -11.24 -10.60
N GLU A 122 2.29 -11.43 -10.81
CA GLU A 122 1.38 -10.33 -11.14
C GLU A 122 1.31 -9.27 -10.04
N GLN A 123 1.32 -9.70 -8.78
CA GLN A 123 1.36 -8.80 -7.63
C GLN A 123 2.66 -8.01 -7.59
N THR A 124 3.80 -8.64 -7.86
CA THR A 124 5.11 -7.97 -7.96
C THR A 124 5.13 -6.90 -9.05
N ILE A 125 4.53 -7.19 -10.22
CA ILE A 125 4.31 -6.18 -11.26
C ILE A 125 3.42 -5.06 -10.70
N GLY A 126 2.32 -5.38 -10.02
CA GLY A 126 1.44 -4.38 -9.42
C GLY A 126 2.13 -3.45 -8.41
N GLN A 127 3.19 -3.93 -7.75
CA GLN A 127 4.01 -3.14 -6.82
C GLN A 127 5.05 -2.24 -7.50
N GLY A 128 5.24 -2.36 -8.82
CA GLY A 128 6.22 -1.59 -9.58
C GLY A 128 7.65 -2.11 -9.45
N ASN A 129 7.86 -3.29 -8.84
CA ASN A 129 9.18 -3.90 -8.73
C ASN A 129 9.51 -4.68 -10.02
N ALA A 130 9.82 -3.94 -11.09
CA ALA A 130 10.01 -4.51 -12.42
C ALA A 130 11.15 -5.55 -12.50
N ALA A 131 12.24 -5.32 -11.76
CA ALA A 131 13.39 -6.22 -11.75
C ALA A 131 13.07 -7.58 -11.10
N GLU A 132 12.35 -7.54 -9.97
CA GLU A 132 11.87 -8.75 -9.29
C GLU A 132 10.88 -9.51 -10.18
N ALA A 133 9.87 -8.79 -10.70
CA ALA A 133 8.83 -9.37 -11.56
C ALA A 133 9.43 -10.04 -12.81
N GLN A 134 10.44 -9.44 -13.43
CA GLN A 134 11.12 -10.03 -14.58
C GLN A 134 11.77 -11.36 -14.23
N ARG A 135 12.45 -11.44 -13.08
CA ARG A 135 13.07 -12.69 -12.61
C ARG A 135 12.04 -13.76 -12.31
N GLU A 136 10.95 -13.38 -11.66
CA GLU A 136 9.82 -14.26 -11.32
C GLU A 136 9.18 -14.86 -12.58
N ILE A 137 8.96 -14.05 -13.62
CA ILE A 137 8.46 -14.50 -14.93
C ILE A 137 9.46 -15.44 -15.60
N GLU A 138 10.76 -15.14 -15.57
CA GLU A 138 11.82 -16.01 -16.10
C GLU A 138 11.87 -17.35 -15.37
N LEU A 139 11.64 -17.36 -14.06
CA LEU A 139 11.58 -18.57 -13.25
C LEU A 139 10.37 -19.44 -13.63
N LEU A 140 9.20 -18.82 -13.81
CA LEU A 140 8.00 -19.48 -14.31
C LEU A 140 8.19 -20.03 -15.73
N ALA A 141 8.88 -19.30 -16.59
CA ALA A 141 9.18 -19.74 -17.96
C ALA A 141 10.08 -20.97 -18.00
N ARG A 142 10.91 -21.22 -16.98
CA ARG A 142 11.70 -22.46 -16.86
C ARG A 142 10.85 -23.64 -16.40
N ALA A 143 9.78 -23.39 -15.64
CA ALA A 143 8.86 -24.43 -15.18
C ALA A 143 7.90 -24.87 -16.29
N ASP A 144 7.32 -23.91 -17.01
CA ASP A 144 6.44 -24.19 -18.15
C ASP A 144 6.59 -23.07 -19.21
N PRO A 145 7.48 -23.24 -20.20
CA PRO A 145 7.69 -22.26 -21.26
C PRO A 145 6.46 -22.03 -22.14
N GLY A 146 5.56 -23.02 -22.23
CA GLY A 146 4.39 -23.01 -23.12
C GLY A 146 3.17 -22.30 -22.53
N ASN A 147 3.24 -21.85 -21.28
CA ASN A 147 2.10 -21.29 -20.58
C ASN A 147 1.71 -19.90 -21.10
N TYR A 148 0.47 -19.75 -21.58
CA TYR A 148 -0.04 -18.47 -22.10
C TYR A 148 -0.03 -17.34 -21.06
N THR A 149 -0.13 -17.64 -19.77
CA THR A 149 -0.08 -16.62 -18.71
C THR A 149 1.24 -15.84 -18.72
N LEU A 150 2.34 -16.44 -19.18
CA LEU A 150 3.62 -15.75 -19.31
C LEU A 150 3.55 -14.62 -20.35
N THR A 151 2.78 -14.80 -21.42
CA THR A 151 2.56 -13.75 -22.43
C THR A 151 1.85 -12.55 -21.81
N ILE A 152 0.82 -12.81 -20.99
CA ILE A 152 0.08 -11.76 -20.27
C ILE A 152 1.01 -11.03 -19.28
N LEU A 153 1.76 -11.78 -18.47
CA LEU A 153 2.67 -11.20 -17.47
C LEU A 153 3.77 -10.36 -18.11
N ARG A 154 4.39 -10.85 -19.21
CA ARG A 154 5.39 -10.09 -19.96
C ARG A 154 4.81 -8.81 -20.56
N ALA A 155 3.63 -8.89 -21.17
CA ALA A 155 2.96 -7.70 -21.72
C ALA A 155 2.65 -6.67 -20.62
N LYS A 156 2.16 -7.12 -19.46
CA LYS A 156 1.87 -6.25 -18.31
C LYS A 156 3.14 -5.57 -17.78
N LEU A 157 4.22 -6.32 -17.62
CA LEU A 157 5.52 -5.80 -17.18
C LEU A 157 6.09 -4.79 -18.18
N GLN A 158 6.07 -5.11 -19.48
CA GLN A 158 6.54 -4.21 -20.54
C GLN A 158 5.77 -2.89 -20.54
N ALA A 159 4.43 -2.94 -20.44
CA ALA A 159 3.61 -1.74 -20.36
C ALA A 159 3.98 -0.87 -19.15
N GLN A 160 4.23 -1.48 -17.99
CA GLN A 160 4.64 -0.75 -16.80
C GLN A 160 6.03 -0.10 -16.94
N VAL A 161 7.00 -0.83 -17.49
CA VAL A 161 8.36 -0.29 -17.75
C VAL A 161 8.30 0.88 -18.74
N GLN A 162 7.50 0.78 -19.81
CA GLN A 162 7.30 1.86 -20.78
C GLN A 162 6.79 3.13 -20.12
N VAL A 163 5.79 3.03 -19.23
CA VAL A 163 5.24 4.19 -18.51
C VAL A 163 6.31 4.87 -17.65
N VAL A 164 7.14 4.09 -16.95
CA VAL A 164 8.22 4.63 -16.11
C VAL A 164 9.30 5.31 -16.96
N GLU A 165 9.70 4.69 -18.07
CA GLU A 165 10.70 5.26 -18.99
C GLU A 165 10.19 6.53 -19.68
N ASP A 166 8.94 6.56 -20.12
CA ASP A 166 8.31 7.75 -20.72
C ASP A 166 8.25 8.92 -19.73
N GLN A 167 7.93 8.62 -18.47
CA GLN A 167 7.94 9.63 -17.42
C GLN A 167 9.35 10.16 -17.17
N ARG A 168 10.35 9.28 -17.11
CA ARG A 168 11.76 9.68 -16.94
C ARG A 168 12.24 10.54 -18.11
N ARG A 169 11.91 10.18 -19.35
CA ARG A 169 12.24 10.96 -20.55
C ARG A 169 11.63 12.36 -20.51
N LYS A 170 10.38 12.50 -20.07
CA LYS A 170 9.72 13.81 -19.93
C LYS A 170 10.41 14.67 -18.87
N GLU A 171 10.79 14.08 -17.73
CA GLU A 171 11.52 14.76 -16.66
C GLU A 171 12.91 15.22 -17.13
N GLU A 172 13.64 14.36 -17.84
CA GLU A 172 14.94 14.70 -18.45
C GLU A 172 14.81 15.83 -19.47
N GLN A 173 13.80 15.80 -20.35
CA GLN A 173 13.54 16.89 -21.32
C GLN A 173 13.18 18.20 -20.62
N GLN A 174 12.35 18.16 -19.58
CA GLN A 174 12.00 19.34 -18.79
C GLN A 174 13.22 19.91 -18.05
N ALA A 175 14.06 19.05 -17.48
CA ALA A 175 15.30 19.47 -16.83
C ALA A 175 16.27 20.12 -17.82
N GLN A 176 16.41 19.55 -19.03
CA GLN A 176 17.24 20.12 -20.10
C GLN A 176 16.67 21.48 -20.59
N ALA A 177 15.37 21.59 -20.81
CA ALA A 177 14.72 22.84 -21.21
C ALA A 177 14.86 23.92 -20.13
N ALA A 178 14.73 23.56 -18.85
CA ALA A 178 14.93 24.46 -17.72
C ALA A 178 16.40 24.92 -17.65
N ALA A 179 17.37 24.02 -17.86
CA ALA A 179 18.79 24.36 -17.90
C ALA A 179 19.13 25.30 -19.06
N GLN A 180 18.60 25.06 -20.27
CA GLN A 180 18.77 25.95 -21.42
C GLN A 180 18.18 27.34 -21.15
N LYS A 181 16.99 27.42 -20.55
CA LYS A 181 16.35 28.70 -20.19
C LYS A 181 17.13 29.46 -19.12
N ALA A 182 17.76 28.76 -18.17
CA ALA A 182 18.63 29.38 -17.16
C ALA A 182 19.91 29.95 -17.77
N GLN A 183 20.54 29.24 -18.73
CA GLN A 183 21.74 29.70 -19.44
C GLN A 183 21.45 30.86 -20.42
N ALA A 184 20.25 30.90 -21.02
CA ALA A 184 19.84 31.98 -21.93
C ALA A 184 19.41 33.28 -21.21
N ARG A 185 19.29 33.27 -19.88
CA ARG A 185 18.97 34.48 -19.11
C ARG A 185 20.22 35.35 -19.04
N PRO A 186 20.23 36.57 -19.59
CA PRO A 186 21.40 37.45 -19.49
C PRO A 186 21.76 37.65 -18.03
N ALA A 187 23.05 37.66 -17.71
CA ALA A 187 23.58 38.11 -16.43
C ALA A 187 23.32 39.61 -16.27
N GLN A 188 22.05 40.00 -16.06
CA GLN A 188 21.75 41.21 -15.33
C GLN A 188 22.05 40.90 -13.87
N ALA A 189 23.34 40.99 -13.55
CA ALA A 189 23.78 41.17 -12.19
C ALA A 189 23.00 42.35 -11.60
N PRO A 190 22.43 42.26 -10.39
CA PRO A 190 22.11 43.46 -9.65
C PRO A 190 23.44 44.10 -9.26
N ALA A 191 23.96 44.97 -10.13
CA ALA A 191 24.85 46.05 -9.69
C ALA A 191 23.99 47.02 -8.86
N SER A 192 23.72 46.64 -7.61
CA SER A 192 23.30 47.57 -6.58
C SER A 192 24.41 47.62 -5.54
N THR A 193 25.44 48.39 -5.86
CA THR A 193 26.30 49.00 -4.85
C THR A 193 25.44 50.01 -4.09
N ALA A 194 24.76 49.56 -3.03
CA ALA A 194 24.16 50.47 -2.06
C ALA A 194 25.27 50.98 -1.12
N PRO A 195 25.55 52.30 -1.06
CA PRO A 195 26.37 52.86 -0.01
C PRO A 195 25.57 52.90 1.30
N VAL A 196 26.28 52.63 2.38
CA VAL A 196 25.79 52.65 3.75
C VAL A 196 25.57 54.11 4.21
N VAL A 197 24.69 54.27 5.20
CA VAL A 197 24.53 55.39 6.16
C VAL A 197 23.46 56.44 5.82
N ALA A 198 22.32 56.35 6.52
CA ALA A 198 21.70 57.49 7.18
C ALA A 198 20.82 57.04 8.35
N THR A 199 21.33 57.32 9.55
CA THR A 199 20.75 57.38 10.89
C THR A 199 19.25 57.68 11.03
N ALA A 200 18.56 56.92 11.90
CA ALA A 200 17.34 57.35 12.59
C ALA A 200 17.41 56.93 14.07
N PRO A 201 17.30 57.86 15.05
CA PRO A 201 17.16 57.53 16.47
C PRO A 201 15.69 57.32 16.87
N ALA A 202 15.51 56.45 17.87
CA ALA A 202 14.24 55.98 18.43
C ALA A 202 13.44 57.03 19.23
N PRO A 203 12.14 56.80 19.47
CA PRO A 203 11.43 57.33 20.64
C PRO A 203 11.15 56.24 21.71
N PRO A 204 11.09 56.60 23.02
CA PRO A 204 10.78 55.70 24.14
C PRO A 204 9.24 55.55 24.42
N PRO A 205 8.84 54.64 25.34
CA PRO A 205 7.48 54.07 25.41
C PRO A 205 6.59 54.55 26.59
N ALA A 206 5.35 54.03 26.62
CA ALA A 206 4.33 53.99 27.69
C ALA A 206 3.42 55.25 27.79
N SER A 207 2.10 55.18 28.05
CA SER A 207 1.30 54.25 28.84
C SER A 207 -0.20 54.31 28.45
N HIS A 208 -0.95 53.22 28.65
CA HIS A 208 -2.43 53.23 28.74
C HIS A 208 -2.87 53.80 30.12
N PRO A 209 -4.12 54.29 30.33
CA PRO A 209 -5.31 53.41 30.47
C PRO A 209 -6.65 53.96 29.93
N THR A 210 -7.55 53.05 29.55
CA THR A 210 -9.04 53.18 29.53
C THR A 210 -9.58 53.33 30.97
N PRO A 211 -10.87 53.70 31.29
CA PRO A 211 -12.17 53.42 30.61
C PRO A 211 -13.18 54.62 30.67
N VAL A 212 -14.43 54.65 30.16
CA VAL A 212 -15.69 53.95 30.51
C VAL A 212 -16.81 54.46 29.56
N ALA A 213 -17.89 53.65 29.39
CA ALA A 213 -19.27 53.95 28.92
C ALA A 213 -19.56 53.57 27.45
N ALA A 214 -20.12 52.38 27.18
CA ALA A 214 -21.54 52.01 27.22
C ALA A 214 -22.23 52.18 25.83
N PRO A 215 -23.22 51.34 25.47
CA PRO A 215 -23.35 50.79 24.13
C PRO A 215 -24.43 51.47 23.29
N GLU A 216 -24.14 51.81 22.05
CA GLU A 216 -25.18 52.14 21.07
C GLU A 216 -24.95 51.41 19.75
N THR A 217 -25.92 50.55 19.46
CA THR A 217 -26.19 49.87 18.19
C THR A 217 -26.48 50.88 17.08
N THR A 218 -25.72 50.83 15.99
CA THR A 218 -26.19 51.23 14.66
C THR A 218 -25.62 50.29 13.59
N PRO A 219 -26.41 49.93 12.55
CA PRO A 219 -26.08 48.92 11.56
C PRO A 219 -24.98 49.38 10.59
N PRO A 220 -24.18 48.45 10.02
CA PRO A 220 -23.18 48.80 9.02
C PRO A 220 -23.83 49.32 7.72
N PRO A 221 -23.21 50.32 7.06
CA PRO A 221 -23.64 50.83 5.77
C PRO A 221 -23.40 49.79 4.66
N ALA A 222 -24.21 49.90 3.60
CA ALA A 222 -24.17 49.07 2.41
C ALA A 222 -22.73 48.89 1.84
N PRO A 223 -22.40 47.71 1.27
CA PRO A 223 -21.06 47.43 0.78
C PRO A 223 -20.70 48.34 -0.39
N ARG A 224 -19.63 49.11 -0.23
CA ARG A 224 -18.88 49.70 -1.33
C ARG A 224 -18.24 48.56 -2.14
N PRO A 225 -18.18 48.62 -3.48
CA PRO A 225 -17.54 47.60 -4.29
C PRO A 225 -16.05 47.55 -3.93
N ALA A 226 -15.65 46.50 -3.21
CA ALA A 226 -14.26 46.15 -3.05
C ALA A 226 -13.76 45.63 -4.40
N MET A 227 -12.67 46.22 -4.87
CA MET A 227 -11.88 45.77 -6.01
C MET A 227 -11.66 44.25 -5.97
N PRO A 228 -11.60 43.57 -7.12
CA PRO A 228 -11.35 42.14 -7.14
C PRO A 228 -9.99 41.87 -6.49
N VAL A 229 -10.02 41.32 -5.28
CA VAL A 229 -8.86 40.65 -4.70
C VAL A 229 -8.48 39.59 -5.72
N ALA A 230 -7.28 39.71 -6.27
CA ALA A 230 -6.69 38.69 -7.11
C ALA A 230 -6.84 37.36 -6.39
N ALA A 231 -7.76 36.52 -6.88
CA ALA A 231 -8.00 35.21 -6.35
C ALA A 231 -6.71 34.43 -6.54
N THR A 232 -5.98 34.24 -5.44
CA THR A 232 -4.97 33.21 -5.32
C THR A 232 -5.55 31.95 -5.94
N ALA A 233 -4.88 31.44 -6.98
CA ALA A 233 -5.18 30.21 -7.69
C ALA A 233 -5.53 29.07 -6.71
N ALA A 234 -6.79 28.98 -6.33
CA ALA A 234 -7.30 27.95 -5.42
C ALA A 234 -7.59 26.71 -6.25
N SER A 235 -7.06 25.57 -5.81
CA SER A 235 -7.48 24.27 -6.31
C SER A 235 -8.50 23.69 -5.34
N THR A 236 -9.65 23.27 -5.83
CA THR A 236 -10.70 22.64 -5.03
C THR A 236 -10.76 21.15 -5.36
N LEU A 237 -10.93 20.30 -4.35
CA LEU A 237 -11.09 18.86 -4.56
C LEU A 237 -12.51 18.53 -5.04
N PRO A 238 -12.71 17.40 -5.75
CA PRO A 238 -14.05 16.95 -6.10
C PRO A 238 -14.91 16.69 -4.86
N VAL A 239 -16.18 17.09 -4.91
CA VAL A 239 -17.14 16.91 -3.81
C VAL A 239 -18.27 16.00 -4.28
N LEU A 240 -18.56 14.94 -3.52
CA LEU A 240 -19.63 13.99 -3.87
C LEU A 240 -21.00 14.67 -3.78
N THR A 241 -21.72 14.73 -4.90
CA THR A 241 -23.04 15.37 -5.02
C THR A 241 -24.15 14.33 -5.00
N ARG A 242 -23.94 13.18 -5.67
CA ARG A 242 -24.89 12.08 -5.71
C ARG A 242 -24.20 10.76 -5.42
N ARG A 243 -24.61 10.13 -4.32
CA ARG A 243 -24.16 8.79 -3.95
C ARG A 243 -25.22 7.76 -4.34
N VAL A 244 -24.80 6.72 -5.04
CA VAL A 244 -25.60 5.51 -5.27
C VAL A 244 -25.06 4.43 -4.34
N GLU A 245 -25.90 3.88 -3.48
CA GLU A 245 -25.47 2.80 -2.60
C GLU A 245 -25.22 1.52 -3.40
N PRO A 246 -24.13 0.79 -3.11
CA PRO A 246 -23.88 -0.48 -3.72
C PRO A 246 -24.89 -1.53 -3.24
N TYR A 247 -25.35 -2.34 -4.18
CA TYR A 247 -26.20 -3.47 -3.83
C TYR A 247 -25.40 -4.53 -3.07
N TYR A 248 -25.99 -5.07 -2.01
CA TYR A 248 -25.35 -6.11 -1.21
C TYR A 248 -25.57 -7.50 -1.84
N PRO A 249 -24.51 -8.23 -2.23
CA PRO A 249 -24.65 -9.55 -2.86
C PRO A 249 -25.48 -10.53 -2.03
N ASP A 250 -26.43 -11.24 -2.65
CA ASP A 250 -27.32 -12.17 -1.95
C ASP A 250 -26.58 -13.28 -1.19
N ASP A 251 -25.50 -13.81 -1.76
CA ASP A 251 -24.69 -14.84 -1.09
C ASP A 251 -24.01 -14.30 0.17
N ALA A 252 -23.54 -13.04 0.13
CA ALA A 252 -22.97 -12.37 1.28
C ALA A 252 -24.04 -12.05 2.35
N ARG A 253 -25.27 -11.71 1.94
CA ARG A 253 -26.41 -11.54 2.86
C ARG A 253 -26.75 -12.84 3.59
N ARG A 254 -26.90 -13.94 2.84
CA ARG A 254 -27.23 -15.28 3.38
C ARG A 254 -26.20 -15.77 4.37
N THR A 255 -24.93 -15.49 4.10
CA THR A 255 -23.80 -15.91 4.95
C THR A 255 -23.38 -14.85 5.98
N ARG A 256 -24.11 -13.72 6.07
CA ARG A 256 -23.80 -12.56 6.92
C ARG A 256 -22.35 -12.09 6.85
N ARG A 257 -21.72 -12.24 5.68
CA ARG A 257 -20.35 -11.77 5.45
C ARG A 257 -20.37 -10.26 5.31
N GLN A 258 -19.51 -9.57 6.05
CA GLN A 258 -19.27 -8.13 5.95
C GLN A 258 -17.89 -7.88 5.35
N GLY A 259 -17.61 -6.64 4.97
CA GLY A 259 -16.32 -6.32 4.39
C GLY A 259 -16.19 -4.88 3.93
N TRP A 260 -15.14 -4.62 3.17
CA TRP A 260 -14.89 -3.33 2.55
C TRP A 260 -14.21 -3.49 1.20
N VAL A 261 -14.37 -2.48 0.35
CA VAL A 261 -13.70 -2.35 -0.95
C VAL A 261 -13.12 -0.95 -1.05
N ASP A 262 -11.82 -0.86 -1.30
CA ASP A 262 -11.14 0.37 -1.70
C ASP A 262 -11.15 0.47 -3.22
N VAL A 263 -11.75 1.55 -3.72
CA VAL A 263 -11.81 1.86 -5.15
C VAL A 263 -10.96 3.09 -5.45
N ARG A 264 -10.35 3.10 -6.64
CA ARG A 264 -9.83 4.31 -7.30
C ARG A 264 -10.71 4.63 -8.50
N PHE A 265 -10.94 5.91 -8.76
CA PHE A 265 -11.64 6.38 -9.95
C PHE A 265 -11.25 7.82 -10.26
N THR A 266 -11.48 8.25 -11.50
CA THR A 266 -11.28 9.63 -11.93
C THR A 266 -12.62 10.36 -11.92
N VAL A 267 -12.66 11.53 -11.26
CA VAL A 267 -13.76 12.48 -11.42
C VAL A 267 -13.42 13.38 -12.60
N GLU A 268 -14.22 13.33 -13.65
CA GLU A 268 -14.06 14.13 -14.85
C GLU A 268 -14.46 15.60 -14.64
N ALA A 269 -14.12 16.47 -15.59
CA ALA A 269 -14.44 17.89 -15.52
C ALA A 269 -15.95 18.19 -15.56
N ASP A 270 -16.79 17.24 -15.97
CA ASP A 270 -18.26 17.31 -15.91
C ASP A 270 -18.84 16.72 -14.60
N GLY A 271 -17.97 16.22 -13.71
CA GLY A 271 -18.33 15.60 -12.45
C GLY A 271 -18.73 14.12 -12.56
N SER A 272 -18.70 13.53 -13.75
CA SER A 272 -18.93 12.09 -13.94
C SER A 272 -17.73 11.28 -13.44
N VAL A 273 -17.97 9.99 -13.18
CA VAL A 273 -16.94 9.06 -12.72
C VAL A 273 -16.48 8.19 -13.89
N SER A 274 -15.17 8.13 -14.11
CA SER A 274 -14.53 7.30 -15.13
C SER A 274 -13.38 6.47 -14.52
N HIS A 275 -12.87 5.49 -15.27
CA HIS A 275 -11.70 4.68 -14.92
C HIS A 275 -11.76 4.05 -13.51
N ALA A 276 -12.96 3.63 -13.07
CA ALA A 276 -13.15 3.00 -11.77
C ALA A 276 -12.47 1.62 -11.71
N GLY A 277 -11.75 1.33 -10.62
CA GLY A 277 -11.08 0.06 -10.38
C GLY A 277 -10.85 -0.22 -8.91
N VAL A 278 -10.82 -1.50 -8.54
CA VAL A 278 -10.53 -1.94 -7.16
C VAL A 278 -9.03 -1.93 -6.91
N ILE A 279 -8.62 -1.32 -5.80
CA ILE A 279 -7.21 -1.30 -5.35
C ILE A 279 -6.99 -2.15 -4.10
N GLY A 280 -8.05 -2.49 -3.37
CA GLY A 280 -8.00 -3.39 -2.22
C GLY A 280 -9.41 -3.82 -1.80
N ALA A 281 -9.55 -5.00 -1.24
CA ALA A 281 -10.82 -5.49 -0.74
C ALA A 281 -10.60 -6.58 0.32
N ASP A 282 -11.52 -6.65 1.27
CA ASP A 282 -11.62 -7.75 2.22
C ASP A 282 -13.09 -8.03 2.55
N PRO A 283 -13.60 -9.25 2.31
CA PRO A 283 -13.00 -10.34 1.52
C PRO A 283 -12.90 -10.02 0.03
N ARG A 284 -11.83 -10.49 -0.62
CA ARG A 284 -11.58 -10.29 -2.06
C ARG A 284 -12.68 -10.91 -2.92
N ASN A 285 -13.03 -10.25 -4.03
CA ASN A 285 -13.98 -10.71 -5.06
C ASN A 285 -15.42 -10.90 -4.59
N VAL A 286 -15.76 -10.56 -3.34
CA VAL A 286 -17.13 -10.71 -2.82
C VAL A 286 -17.95 -9.45 -3.11
N PHE A 287 -17.36 -8.28 -2.88
CA PHE A 287 -18.06 -6.99 -2.94
C PHE A 287 -17.61 -6.10 -4.10
N ASP A 288 -16.55 -6.50 -4.80
CA ASP A 288 -15.84 -5.76 -5.84
C ASP A 288 -16.79 -5.27 -6.95
N ARG A 289 -17.57 -6.19 -7.54
CA ARG A 289 -18.50 -5.85 -8.63
C ARG A 289 -19.60 -4.89 -8.16
N SER A 290 -20.16 -5.13 -6.97
CA SER A 290 -21.17 -4.27 -6.38
C SER A 290 -20.65 -2.85 -6.13
N ALA A 291 -19.41 -2.74 -5.64
CA ALA A 291 -18.76 -1.46 -5.39
C ALA A 291 -18.55 -0.69 -6.71
N LEU A 292 -17.99 -1.33 -7.74
CA LEU A 292 -17.73 -0.70 -9.03
C LEU A 292 -19.00 -0.19 -9.71
N THR A 293 -20.03 -1.04 -9.83
CA THR A 293 -21.30 -0.66 -10.47
C THR A 293 -22.01 0.49 -9.76
N ALA A 294 -21.79 0.65 -8.44
CA ALA A 294 -22.34 1.77 -7.69
C ALA A 294 -21.55 3.06 -7.94
N VAL A 295 -20.22 2.98 -7.87
CA VAL A 295 -19.29 4.12 -8.03
C VAL A 295 -19.39 4.73 -9.43
N GLU A 296 -19.55 3.91 -10.46
CA GLU A 296 -19.79 4.38 -11.85
C GLU A 296 -21.05 5.25 -11.98
N ARG A 297 -21.98 5.19 -11.02
CA ARG A 297 -23.23 5.97 -11.02
C ARG A 297 -23.21 7.16 -10.05
N TRP A 298 -22.07 7.40 -9.40
CA TRP A 298 -21.89 8.56 -8.55
C TRP A 298 -21.71 9.82 -9.39
N GLN A 299 -22.10 10.96 -8.82
CA GLN A 299 -21.86 12.27 -9.42
C GLN A 299 -21.13 13.14 -8.41
N PHE A 300 -20.14 13.88 -8.90
CA PHE A 300 -19.36 14.82 -8.13
C PHE A 300 -19.54 16.24 -8.69
N ASN A 301 -19.29 17.24 -7.85
CA ASN A 301 -18.85 18.53 -8.31
C ASN A 301 -17.35 18.40 -8.64
N PRO A 302 -16.91 18.67 -9.89
CA PRO A 302 -15.52 18.47 -10.30
C PRO A 302 -14.55 19.28 -9.44
N GLY A 303 -13.35 18.75 -9.29
CA GLY A 303 -12.24 19.51 -8.73
C GLY A 303 -11.85 20.63 -9.68
N THR A 304 -11.46 21.78 -9.14
CA THR A 304 -11.00 22.91 -9.95
C THR A 304 -9.53 23.17 -9.70
N ARG A 305 -8.84 23.69 -10.72
CA ARG A 305 -7.47 24.22 -10.63
C ARG A 305 -7.45 25.55 -11.37
N ASN A 306 -7.09 26.62 -10.68
CA ASN A 306 -7.15 27.99 -11.21
C ASN A 306 -8.56 28.37 -11.71
N GLY A 307 -9.61 27.87 -11.04
CA GLY A 307 -11.00 28.09 -11.43
C GLY A 307 -11.53 27.25 -12.59
N ALA A 308 -10.68 26.46 -13.26
CA ALA A 308 -11.10 25.54 -14.32
C ALA A 308 -11.30 24.12 -13.77
N ALA A 309 -12.38 23.45 -14.17
CA ALA A 309 -12.62 22.04 -13.81
C ALA A 309 -11.55 21.14 -14.46
N VAL A 310 -10.93 20.28 -13.67
CA VAL A 310 -9.89 19.35 -14.14
C VAL A 310 -10.17 17.93 -13.67
N PRO A 311 -9.88 16.90 -14.49
CA PRO A 311 -9.98 15.53 -14.05
C PRO A 311 -9.07 15.25 -12.85
N MET A 312 -9.60 14.61 -11.82
CA MET A 312 -8.86 14.29 -10.59
C MET A 312 -9.10 12.85 -10.16
N GLU A 313 -8.03 12.12 -9.84
CA GLU A 313 -8.13 10.78 -9.26
C GLU A 313 -8.54 10.87 -7.79
N VAL A 314 -9.52 10.05 -7.40
CA VAL A 314 -10.05 9.94 -6.04
C VAL A 314 -9.97 8.48 -5.60
N LYS A 315 -9.64 8.27 -4.32
CA LYS A 315 -9.65 6.96 -3.67
C LYS A 315 -10.68 6.96 -2.57
N GLN A 316 -11.55 5.96 -2.56
CA GLN A 316 -12.64 5.87 -1.59
C GLN A 316 -12.80 4.44 -1.08
N ARG A 317 -12.95 4.30 0.24
CA ARG A 317 -13.39 3.05 0.87
C ARG A 317 -14.90 2.97 0.90
N ILE A 318 -15.43 1.82 0.55
CA ILE A 318 -16.85 1.46 0.64
C ILE A 318 -16.98 0.29 1.62
N GLU A 319 -17.69 0.51 2.72
CA GLU A 319 -17.97 -0.53 3.70
C GLU A 319 -19.29 -1.24 3.37
N PHE A 320 -19.30 -2.57 3.52
CA PHE A 320 -20.47 -3.42 3.37
C PHE A 320 -20.80 -4.00 4.74
N ARG A 321 -21.90 -3.52 5.32
CA ARG A 321 -22.47 -3.99 6.59
C ARG A 321 -23.93 -4.38 6.39
N GLN A 322 -24.34 -5.44 7.08
CA GLN A 322 -25.72 -5.95 7.18
C GLN A 322 -26.08 -6.00 8.66
#